data_AF-A0A7C2ZSE9-F1
#
_entry.id   AF-A0A7C2ZSE9-F1
#
_cell.length_a   1.000
_cell.length_b   1.000
_cell.length_c   1.000
_cell.angle_alpha   90.00
_cell.angle_beta   90.00
_cell.angle_gamma   90.00
#
_symmetry.space_group_name_H-M   'P 1'
#
loop_
_entity.id
_entity.type
_entity.pdbx_description
1 polymer ?
#
loop_
_entity_poly.entity_id
_entity_poly.type
_entity_poly.pdbx_seq_one_letter_code
_entity_poly.pdbx_strand_id
1 'polypeptide(L)'
;MVSLPDGTMLMNIYGWSEGREYSSYLFRSRDNGVSWGDPSLIAKGYNETALLTLPDGRILALLRDGLGTYRSVSEDGGYTWPKPDEILGRGFHPADAILLKSGAILMTTGHRLEPFGVFAMLSHDGGNSWDVENGLLLDWGSENTDCGYPSSAQLDDGTIVTIYYGVRHRDFPDLERYAICLRYVETIF
;
A
#
# COMPACT_ATOMS: atom_id res chain seq x y z
N MET A 1 9.44 -3.51 0.96
CA MET A 1 10.82 -2.97 1.08
C MET A 1 11.07 -2.08 -0.13
N VAL A 2 11.76 -0.96 0.05
CA VAL A 2 12.16 -0.04 -1.02
C VAL A 2 13.63 0.34 -0.85
N SER A 3 14.25 0.97 -1.85
CA SER A 3 15.64 1.42 -1.76
C SER A 3 15.76 2.91 -2.02
N LEU A 4 16.65 3.56 -1.28
CA LEU A 4 17.07 4.94 -1.53
C LEU A 4 18.06 5.01 -2.71
N PRO A 5 18.25 6.20 -3.33
CA PRO A 5 19.20 6.37 -4.43
C PRO A 5 20.66 5.98 -4.10
N ASP A 6 21.04 6.03 -2.83
CA ASP A 6 22.38 5.64 -2.35
C ASP A 6 22.55 4.12 -2.15
N GLY A 7 21.50 3.32 -2.43
CA GLY A 7 21.49 1.87 -2.25
C GLY A 7 21.07 1.41 -0.84
N THR A 8 20.78 2.32 0.09
CA THR A 8 20.22 1.95 1.41
C THR A 8 18.86 1.30 1.23
N MET A 9 18.69 0.08 1.75
CA MET A 9 17.40 -0.61 1.75
C MET A 9 16.57 -0.23 2.96
N LEU A 10 15.27 -0.05 2.75
CA LEU A 10 14.29 0.35 3.74
C LEU A 10 13.24 -0.76 3.94
N MET A 11 13.01 -1.12 5.19
CA MET A 11 11.99 -2.10 5.61
C MET A 11 11.04 -1.46 6.61
N ASN A 12 9.76 -1.46 6.31
CA ASN A 12 8.74 -1.17 7.30
C ASN A 12 8.52 -2.39 8.20
N ILE A 13 8.39 -2.14 9.49
CA ILE A 13 8.03 -3.12 10.51
C ILE A 13 6.92 -2.49 11.33
N TYR A 14 5.89 -3.25 11.70
CA TYR A 14 5.01 -2.82 12.77
C TYR A 14 5.07 -3.80 13.93
N GLY A 15 4.86 -3.28 15.13
CA GLY A 15 4.73 -4.06 16.35
C GLY A 15 3.61 -3.49 17.20
N TRP A 16 3.33 -4.16 18.31
CA TRP A 16 2.41 -3.67 19.32
C TRP A 16 2.95 -3.96 20.72
N SER A 17 2.63 -3.09 21.68
CA SER A 17 2.81 -3.34 23.11
C SER A 17 1.60 -4.05 23.72
N GLU A 18 1.68 -4.43 24.99
CA GLU A 18 0.50 -4.89 25.75
C GLU A 18 -0.65 -3.87 25.61
N GLY A 19 -1.86 -4.36 25.29
CA GLY A 19 -3.01 -3.49 24.99
C GLY A 19 -3.24 -3.18 23.50
N ARG A 20 -2.43 -3.74 22.58
CA ARG A 20 -2.52 -3.54 21.11
C ARG A 20 -2.27 -2.08 20.69
N GLU A 21 -1.38 -1.38 21.37
CA GLU A 21 -0.91 -0.08 20.90
C GLU A 21 0.07 -0.30 19.75
N TYR A 22 -0.44 -0.26 18.52
CA TYR A 22 0.38 -0.47 17.32
C TYR A 22 1.38 0.67 17.12
N SER A 23 2.52 0.36 16.53
CA SER A 23 3.45 1.36 16.01
C SER A 23 4.15 0.83 14.76
N SER A 24 4.25 1.70 13.76
CA SER A 24 4.96 1.45 12.51
C SER A 24 6.33 2.08 12.57
N TYR A 25 7.34 1.34 12.16
CA TYR A 25 8.76 1.69 12.19
C TYR A 25 9.40 1.46 10.83
N LEU A 26 10.48 2.17 10.58
CA LEU A 26 11.35 2.00 9.43
C LEU A 26 12.72 1.52 9.91
N PHE A 27 13.21 0.43 9.35
CA PHE A 27 14.56 -0.10 9.55
C PHE A 27 15.36 0.06 8.27
N ARG A 28 16.68 0.17 8.43
CA ARG A 28 17.63 0.38 7.33
C ARG A 28 18.65 -0.74 7.27
N SER A 29 19.02 -1.11 6.05
CA SER A 29 20.19 -1.93 5.75
C SER A 29 21.09 -1.20 4.77
N ARG A 30 22.41 -1.26 5.04
CA ARG A 30 23.47 -0.69 4.20
C ARG A 30 24.45 -1.77 3.70
N ASP A 31 24.04 -3.02 3.83
CA ASP A 31 24.82 -4.22 3.51
C ASP A 31 23.97 -5.23 2.72
N ASN A 32 23.10 -4.72 1.84
CA ASN A 32 22.23 -5.51 0.96
C ASN A 32 21.32 -6.51 1.70
N GLY A 33 20.74 -6.06 2.82
CA GLY A 33 19.75 -6.81 3.59
C GLY A 33 20.33 -7.84 4.56
N VAL A 34 21.66 -7.88 4.74
CA VAL A 34 22.33 -8.81 5.68
C VAL A 34 22.05 -8.42 7.13
N SER A 35 22.14 -7.13 7.46
CA SER A 35 21.79 -6.61 8.78
C SER A 35 20.84 -5.42 8.70
N TRP A 36 20.01 -5.28 9.74
CA TRP A 36 18.97 -4.26 9.83
C TRP A 36 19.06 -3.55 11.18
N GLY A 37 18.99 -2.23 11.16
CA GLY A 37 19.06 -1.39 12.36
C GLY A 37 18.61 0.03 12.08
N ASP A 38 19.08 0.97 12.91
CA ASP A 38 18.80 2.40 12.77
C ASP A 38 17.28 2.70 12.65
N PRO A 39 16.48 2.32 13.66
CA PRO A 39 15.03 2.39 13.57
C PRO A 39 14.51 3.82 13.68
N SER A 40 13.58 4.19 12.81
CA SER A 40 12.79 5.43 12.91
C SER A 40 11.33 5.09 13.14
N LEU A 41 10.68 5.80 14.06
CA LEU A 41 9.22 5.71 14.22
C LEU A 41 8.56 6.43 13.04
N ILE A 42 7.69 5.71 12.31
CA ILE A 42 6.85 6.31 11.27
C ILE A 42 5.62 6.94 11.95
N ALA A 43 4.85 6.13 12.68
CA ALA A 43 3.68 6.61 13.42
C ALA A 43 3.24 5.63 14.52
N LYS A 44 2.64 6.17 15.60
CA LYS A 44 1.94 5.38 16.63
C LYS A 44 0.46 5.24 16.28
N GLY A 45 -0.14 4.11 16.62
CA GLY A 45 -1.53 3.77 16.30
C GLY A 45 -1.72 3.12 14.93
N TYR A 46 -0.63 2.85 14.20
CA TYR A 46 -0.66 2.32 12.84
C TYR A 46 0.14 1.02 12.73
N ASN A 47 -0.29 0.14 11.83
CA ASN A 47 0.31 -1.18 11.61
C ASN A 47 0.82 -1.38 10.17
N GLU A 48 0.10 -2.13 9.34
CA GLU A 48 0.52 -2.48 7.99
C GLU A 48 0.79 -1.21 7.19
N THR A 49 1.99 -1.15 6.61
CA THR A 49 2.48 0.05 5.94
C THR A 49 3.06 -0.35 4.58
N ALA A 50 2.64 0.30 3.51
CA ALA A 50 3.35 0.24 2.23
C ALA A 50 4.29 1.44 2.13
N LEU A 51 5.44 1.25 1.48
CA LEU A 51 6.43 2.30 1.24
C LEU A 51 6.65 2.47 -0.25
N LEU A 52 6.81 3.71 -0.69
CA LEU A 52 7.21 4.06 -2.04
C LEU A 52 8.28 5.17 -1.98
N THR A 53 9.45 4.91 -2.55
CA THR A 53 10.47 5.94 -2.76
C THR A 53 10.17 6.70 -4.04
N LEU A 54 10.04 8.02 -3.94
CA LEU A 54 9.74 8.90 -5.07
C LEU A 54 11.02 9.35 -5.79
N PRO A 55 10.93 9.77 -7.06
CA PRO A 55 12.10 10.20 -7.83
C PRO A 55 12.85 11.40 -7.24
N ASP A 56 12.18 12.22 -6.42
CA ASP A 56 12.76 13.37 -5.73
C ASP A 56 13.44 13.00 -4.39
N GLY A 57 13.49 11.72 -4.03
CA GLY A 57 14.10 11.21 -2.81
C GLY A 57 13.18 11.20 -1.59
N ARG A 58 11.97 11.74 -1.69
CA ARG A 58 10.95 11.59 -0.64
C ARG A 58 10.50 10.15 -0.53
N ILE A 59 10.02 9.75 0.65
CA ILE A 59 9.43 8.43 0.89
C ILE A 59 7.99 8.62 1.32
N LEU A 60 7.07 8.06 0.53
CA LEU A 60 5.66 7.96 0.87
C LEU A 60 5.43 6.70 1.69
N ALA A 61 4.77 6.83 2.83
CA ALA A 61 4.23 5.72 3.62
C ALA A 61 2.70 5.74 3.55
N LEU A 62 2.10 4.60 3.21
CA LEU A 62 0.65 4.38 3.26
C LEU A 62 0.36 3.45 4.44
N LEU A 63 -0.31 3.98 5.46
CA LEU A 63 -0.47 3.33 6.76
C LEU A 63 -1.91 2.89 7.01
N ARG A 64 -2.07 1.72 7.62
CA ARG A 64 -3.33 1.25 8.18
C ARG A 64 -3.44 1.60 9.66
N ASP A 65 -4.51 2.28 10.06
CA ASP A 65 -4.83 2.58 11.49
C ASP A 65 -5.67 1.47 12.16
N GLY A 66 -6.08 0.47 11.37
CA GLY A 66 -6.98 -0.60 11.76
C GLY A 66 -8.32 -0.55 11.01
N LEU A 67 -8.69 0.62 10.48
CA LEU A 67 -9.94 0.88 9.78
C LEU A 67 -9.74 1.41 8.36
N GLY A 68 -8.85 2.36 8.12
CA GLY A 68 -8.66 3.05 6.83
C GLY A 68 -7.20 3.13 6.39
N THR A 69 -6.97 3.96 5.37
CA THR A 69 -5.66 4.22 4.78
C THR A 69 -5.27 5.69 4.96
N TYR A 70 -4.09 5.89 5.51
CA TYR A 70 -3.49 7.18 5.81
C TYR A 70 -2.17 7.32 5.04
N ARG A 71 -1.69 8.55 4.85
CA ARG A 71 -0.34 8.81 4.34
C ARG A 71 0.52 9.58 5.33
N SER A 72 1.82 9.36 5.25
CA SER A 72 2.83 10.29 5.76
C SER A 72 4.00 10.31 4.78
N VAL A 73 4.70 11.44 4.68
CA VAL A 73 5.81 11.62 3.73
C VAL A 73 7.05 12.06 4.50
N SER A 74 8.15 11.34 4.31
CA SER A 74 9.46 11.72 4.82
C SER A 74 10.31 12.35 3.73
N GLU A 75 11.00 13.44 4.08
CA GLU A 75 11.88 14.20 3.18
C GLU A 75 13.36 14.04 3.53
N ASP A 76 13.68 13.30 4.59
CA ASP A 76 15.02 13.17 5.14
C ASP A 76 15.53 11.71 5.14
N GLY A 77 15.11 10.90 4.16
CA GLY A 77 15.52 9.49 4.10
C GLY A 77 14.85 8.62 5.16
N GLY A 78 13.66 9.02 5.63
CA GLY A 78 12.80 8.23 6.52
C GLY A 78 13.10 8.45 8.00
N TYR A 79 13.91 9.44 8.35
CA TYR A 79 14.33 9.68 9.73
C TYR A 79 13.23 10.36 10.53
N THR A 80 12.52 11.30 9.91
CA THR A 80 11.37 11.98 10.49
C THR A 80 10.14 11.86 9.61
N TRP A 81 8.99 11.85 10.27
CA TRP A 81 7.67 11.67 9.66
C TRP A 81 6.67 12.63 10.32
N PRO A 82 5.90 13.41 9.53
CA PRO A 82 4.80 14.18 10.05
C PRO A 82 3.65 13.26 10.50
N LYS A 83 2.68 13.85 11.23
CA LYS A 83 1.43 13.16 11.59
C LYS A 83 0.76 12.64 10.30
N PRO A 84 0.29 11.37 10.27
CA PRO A 84 -0.41 10.87 9.10
C PRO A 84 -1.73 11.59 8.82
N ASP A 85 -1.99 11.85 7.54
CA ASP A 85 -3.25 12.40 7.01
C ASP A 85 -4.11 11.27 6.44
N GLU A 86 -5.42 11.32 6.66
CA GLU A 86 -6.35 10.33 6.10
C GLU A 86 -6.49 10.52 4.59
N ILE A 87 -6.45 9.41 3.84
CA ILE A 87 -6.73 9.39 2.39
C ILE A 87 -8.09 8.76 2.14
N LEU A 88 -8.27 7.53 2.64
CA LEU A 88 -9.48 6.74 2.51
C LEU A 88 -9.90 6.24 3.89
N GLY A 89 -11.18 6.41 4.20
CA GLY A 89 -11.72 6.03 5.50
C GLY A 89 -11.90 4.52 5.66
N ARG A 90 -12.82 4.16 6.54
CA ARG A 90 -13.07 2.77 6.93
C ARG A 90 -13.29 1.84 5.74
N GLY A 91 -12.62 0.70 5.75
CA GLY A 91 -12.79 -0.40 4.80
C GLY A 91 -11.80 -0.38 3.64
N PHE A 92 -10.99 0.67 3.48
CA PHE A 92 -9.97 0.75 2.46
C PHE A 92 -8.61 0.40 3.07
N HIS A 93 -8.25 -0.88 3.13
CA HIS A 93 -6.97 -1.36 3.68
C HIS A 93 -6.75 -2.88 3.48
N PRO A 94 -5.49 -3.37 3.62
CA PRO A 94 -4.26 -2.58 3.57
C PRO A 94 -4.00 -2.06 2.16
N ALA A 95 -3.13 -1.06 2.08
CA ALA A 95 -2.71 -0.44 0.82
C ALA A 95 -1.38 -1.05 0.30
N ASP A 96 -1.18 -0.92 -1.00
CA ASP A 96 0.10 -1.04 -1.71
C ASP A 96 0.20 0.11 -2.72
N ALA A 97 1.42 0.47 -3.13
CA ALA A 97 1.61 1.52 -4.14
C ALA A 97 2.84 1.30 -5.02
N ILE A 98 2.70 1.66 -6.29
CA ILE A 98 3.79 1.67 -7.27
C ILE A 98 3.84 3.01 -8.01
N LEU A 99 5.04 3.42 -8.40
CA LEU A 99 5.24 4.51 -9.35
C LEU A 99 5.08 3.95 -10.78
N LEU A 100 4.14 4.49 -11.53
CA LEU A 100 3.92 4.12 -12.93
C LEU A 100 4.92 4.83 -13.85
N LYS A 101 5.12 4.28 -15.05
CA LYS A 101 5.96 4.85 -16.11
C LYS A 101 5.51 6.23 -16.55
N SER A 102 4.23 6.58 -16.38
CA SER A 102 3.69 7.92 -16.63
C SER A 102 4.16 8.97 -15.62
N GLY A 103 4.67 8.54 -14.46
CA GLY A 103 4.96 9.39 -13.31
C GLY A 103 3.82 9.48 -12.29
N ALA A 104 2.64 8.92 -12.59
CA ALA A 104 1.56 8.79 -11.62
C ALA A 104 1.89 7.70 -10.58
N ILE A 105 1.34 7.83 -9.37
CA ILE A 105 1.36 6.79 -8.35
C ILE A 105 0.04 6.05 -8.42
N LEU A 106 0.10 4.73 -8.63
CA LEU A 106 -1.03 3.85 -8.41
C LEU A 106 -1.04 3.42 -6.95
N MET A 107 -2.14 3.67 -6.25
CA MET A 107 -2.44 3.01 -4.98
C MET A 107 -3.53 1.96 -5.18
N THR A 108 -3.29 0.77 -4.64
CA THR A 108 -4.29 -0.29 -4.54
C THR A 108 -4.57 -0.57 -3.08
N THR A 109 -5.82 -0.81 -2.71
CA THR A 109 -6.24 -1.15 -1.34
C THR A 109 -7.20 -2.33 -1.35
N GLY A 110 -7.25 -3.10 -0.26
CA GLY A 110 -8.41 -3.95 -0.01
C GLY A 110 -9.67 -3.09 0.11
N HIS A 111 -10.75 -3.48 -0.56
CA HIS A 111 -12.07 -2.87 -0.43
C HIS A 111 -12.95 -3.78 0.45
N ARG A 112 -13.00 -3.48 1.75
CA ARG A 112 -13.68 -4.24 2.81
C ARG A 112 -15.04 -3.64 3.16
N LEU A 113 -15.70 -3.05 2.16
CA LEU A 113 -17.09 -2.63 2.15
C LEU A 113 -17.81 -3.37 1.02
N GLU A 114 -19.10 -3.65 1.16
CA GLU A 114 -19.87 -4.28 0.08
C GLU A 114 -19.97 -3.29 -1.11
N PRO A 115 -19.56 -3.67 -2.34
CA PRO A 115 -19.09 -5.01 -2.72
C PRO A 115 -17.59 -5.25 -2.45
N PHE A 116 -17.26 -6.40 -1.84
CA PHE A 116 -15.92 -6.67 -1.30
C PHE A 116 -14.90 -7.06 -2.39
N GLY A 117 -13.67 -6.56 -2.30
CA GLY A 117 -12.60 -6.90 -3.24
C GLY A 117 -11.38 -5.98 -3.16
N VAL A 118 -11.01 -5.36 -4.28
CA VAL A 118 -9.83 -4.47 -4.40
C VAL A 118 -10.24 -3.16 -5.06
N PHE A 119 -9.85 -2.06 -4.44
CA PHE A 119 -10.02 -0.69 -4.95
C PHE A 119 -8.67 -0.11 -5.38
N ALA A 120 -8.67 0.73 -6.40
CA ALA A 120 -7.48 1.42 -6.87
C ALA A 120 -7.78 2.86 -7.28
N MET A 121 -6.79 3.74 -7.12
CA MET A 121 -6.85 5.11 -7.61
C MET A 121 -5.46 5.67 -7.88
N LEU A 122 -5.41 6.79 -8.60
CA LEU A 122 -4.17 7.44 -8.98
C LEU A 122 -3.89 8.70 -8.14
N SER A 123 -2.61 9.02 -7.99
CA SER A 123 -2.12 10.34 -7.64
C SER A 123 -1.20 10.85 -8.74
N HIS A 124 -1.38 12.10 -9.16
CA HIS A 124 -0.61 12.72 -10.23
C HIS A 124 0.42 13.75 -9.72
N ASP A 125 0.51 13.94 -8.40
CA ASP A 125 1.28 15.01 -7.77
C ASP A 125 2.24 14.50 -6.67
N GLY A 126 2.69 13.26 -6.81
CA GLY A 126 3.62 12.64 -5.87
C GLY A 126 2.99 12.25 -4.55
N GLY A 127 1.69 11.93 -4.54
CA GLY A 127 0.97 11.48 -3.36
C GLY A 127 0.43 12.62 -2.48
N ASN A 128 0.41 13.86 -2.98
CA ASN A 128 -0.10 15.05 -2.28
C ASN A 128 -1.62 15.20 -2.39
N SER A 129 -2.23 14.67 -3.44
CA SER A 129 -3.66 14.47 -3.60
C SER A 129 -3.94 13.17 -4.36
N TRP A 130 -5.18 12.69 -4.28
CA TRP A 130 -5.61 11.43 -4.87
C TRP A 130 -6.92 11.61 -5.62
N ASP A 131 -7.02 11.00 -6.79
CA ASP A 131 -8.21 11.05 -7.64
C ASP A 131 -9.25 10.03 -7.17
N VAL A 132 -9.94 10.37 -6.08
CA VAL A 132 -10.98 9.52 -5.49
C VAL A 132 -12.20 9.41 -6.41
N GLU A 133 -12.51 10.47 -7.17
CA GLU A 133 -13.68 10.51 -8.05
C GLU A 133 -13.57 9.50 -9.21
N ASN A 134 -12.36 9.31 -9.75
CA ASN A 134 -12.07 8.32 -10.80
C ASN A 134 -11.49 7.01 -10.24
N GLY A 135 -11.61 6.77 -8.93
CA GLY A 135 -11.20 5.50 -8.33
C GLY A 135 -12.06 4.32 -8.78
N LEU A 136 -11.45 3.14 -8.89
CA LEU A 136 -12.06 1.94 -9.47
C LEU A 136 -12.03 0.76 -8.52
N LEU A 137 -13.09 -0.04 -8.51
CA LEU A 137 -13.00 -1.42 -8.04
C LEU A 137 -12.38 -2.26 -9.15
N LEU A 138 -11.16 -2.74 -8.91
CA LEU A 138 -10.47 -3.65 -9.84
C LEU A 138 -11.10 -5.04 -9.82
N ASP A 139 -11.65 -5.43 -8.67
CA ASP A 139 -12.40 -6.67 -8.49
C ASP A 139 -13.37 -6.54 -7.30
N TRP A 140 -14.47 -7.29 -7.35
CA TRP A 140 -15.54 -7.29 -6.35
C TRP A 140 -16.12 -8.70 -6.09
N GLY A 141 -15.32 -9.73 -6.35
CA GLY A 141 -15.74 -11.13 -6.27
C GLY A 141 -15.84 -11.69 -4.85
N SER A 142 -15.37 -10.97 -3.82
CA SER A 142 -15.35 -11.49 -2.45
C SER A 142 -16.75 -11.44 -1.80
N GLU A 143 -17.06 -12.43 -0.96
CA GLU A 143 -18.32 -12.45 -0.19
C GLU A 143 -18.24 -11.75 1.17
N ASN A 144 -17.04 -11.46 1.67
CA ASN A 144 -16.84 -10.89 3.01
C ASN A 144 -15.54 -10.07 3.10
N THR A 145 -15.28 -9.51 4.29
CA THR A 145 -14.13 -8.62 4.56
C THR A 145 -12.78 -9.32 4.65
N ASP A 146 -12.73 -10.66 4.63
CA ASP A 146 -11.50 -11.44 4.56
C ASP A 146 -11.01 -11.52 3.11
N CYS A 147 -10.63 -10.35 2.60
CA CYS A 147 -10.14 -10.13 1.25
C CYS A 147 -9.15 -8.95 1.21
N GLY A 148 -8.57 -8.72 0.03
CA GLY A 148 -7.67 -7.60 -0.23
C GLY A 148 -6.21 -8.01 -0.17
N TYR A 149 -5.40 -7.20 0.50
CA TYR A 149 -3.92 -7.28 0.47
C TYR A 149 -3.41 -7.31 -0.97
N PRO A 150 -3.74 -6.29 -1.78
CA PRO A 150 -3.24 -6.21 -3.14
C PRO A 150 -1.73 -6.02 -3.13
N SER A 151 -1.06 -6.52 -4.16
CA SER A 151 0.31 -6.15 -4.51
C SER A 151 0.41 -5.96 -6.01
N SER A 152 1.00 -4.85 -6.42
CA SER A 152 1.00 -4.41 -7.81
C SER A 152 2.41 -4.36 -8.41
N ALA A 153 2.51 -4.56 -9.72
CA ALA A 153 3.71 -4.29 -10.51
C ALA A 153 3.33 -3.84 -11.92
N GLN A 154 4.05 -2.86 -12.47
CA GLN A 154 3.94 -2.49 -13.88
C GLN A 154 5.04 -3.19 -14.69
N LEU A 155 4.65 -3.86 -15.76
CA LEU A 155 5.52 -4.56 -16.69
C LEU A 155 6.10 -3.61 -17.74
N ASP A 156 7.06 -4.12 -18.51
CA ASP A 156 7.77 -3.32 -19.50
C ASP A 156 6.89 -2.80 -20.63
N ASP A 157 5.85 -3.54 -21.00
CA ASP A 157 4.87 -3.16 -22.01
C ASP A 157 3.79 -2.18 -21.51
N GLY A 158 3.87 -1.75 -20.24
CA GLY A 158 2.92 -0.84 -19.61
C GLY A 158 1.74 -1.54 -18.94
N THR A 159 1.59 -2.86 -19.10
CA THR A 159 0.59 -3.67 -18.37
C THR A 159 0.85 -3.57 -16.88
N ILE A 160 -0.20 -3.35 -16.10
CA ILE A 160 -0.20 -3.43 -14.65
C ILE A 160 -0.77 -4.79 -14.24
N VAL A 161 -0.07 -5.46 -13.34
CA VAL A 161 -0.48 -6.72 -12.73
C VAL A 161 -0.72 -6.48 -11.25
N THR A 162 -1.92 -6.84 -10.78
CA THR A 162 -2.29 -6.74 -9.36
C THR A 162 -2.76 -8.09 -8.88
N ILE A 163 -2.08 -8.64 -7.87
CA ILE A 163 -2.47 -9.88 -7.20
C ILE A 163 -3.13 -9.54 -5.85
N TYR A 164 -4.16 -10.28 -5.48
CA TYR A 164 -4.81 -10.13 -4.17
C TYR A 164 -5.46 -11.47 -3.74
N TYR A 165 -5.84 -11.59 -2.45
CA TYR A 165 -6.53 -12.79 -1.95
C TYR A 165 -8.00 -12.51 -1.56
N GLY A 166 -8.80 -13.56 -1.53
CA GLY A 166 -10.13 -13.55 -0.93
C GLY A 166 -10.53 -14.90 -0.33
N VAL A 167 -11.52 -14.85 0.56
CA VAL A 167 -12.17 -16.01 1.17
C VAL A 167 -13.63 -16.03 0.76
N ARG A 168 -14.03 -17.12 0.09
CA ARG A 168 -15.34 -17.33 -0.55
C ARG A 168 -15.63 -16.35 -1.69
N HIS A 169 -15.78 -16.90 -2.89
CA HIS A 169 -16.05 -16.13 -4.10
C HIS A 169 -17.54 -16.16 -4.48
N ARG A 170 -18.11 -14.99 -4.80
CA ARG A 170 -19.53 -14.78 -5.14
C ARG A 170 -19.98 -15.62 -6.33
N ASP A 171 -19.21 -15.59 -7.41
CA ASP A 171 -19.56 -16.28 -8.66
C ASP A 171 -19.03 -17.72 -8.73
N PHE A 172 -18.14 -18.11 -7.81
CA PHE A 172 -17.48 -19.41 -7.80
C PHE A 172 -17.55 -19.99 -6.38
N PRO A 173 -18.73 -20.49 -5.95
CA PRO A 173 -18.97 -20.86 -4.55
C PRO A 173 -18.07 -21.98 -4.04
N ASP A 174 -17.50 -22.80 -4.94
CA ASP A 174 -16.54 -23.86 -4.59
C ASP A 174 -15.14 -23.30 -4.25
N LEU A 175 -14.85 -22.03 -4.56
CA LEU A 175 -13.60 -21.35 -4.19
C LEU A 175 -13.70 -20.77 -2.77
N GLU A 176 -13.42 -21.61 -1.77
CA GLU A 176 -13.41 -21.19 -0.36
C GLU A 176 -12.27 -20.22 -0.02
N ARG A 177 -11.12 -20.36 -0.70
CA ARG A 177 -9.96 -19.48 -0.60
C ARG A 177 -9.34 -19.34 -1.97
N TYR A 178 -8.96 -18.13 -2.35
CA TYR A 178 -8.40 -17.89 -3.67
C TYR A 178 -7.40 -16.73 -3.66
N ALA A 179 -6.58 -16.69 -4.70
CA ALA A 179 -5.83 -15.52 -5.10
C ALA A 179 -6.13 -15.26 -6.58
N ILE A 180 -6.40 -14.00 -6.92
CA ILE A 180 -6.67 -13.58 -8.30
C ILE A 180 -5.54 -12.65 -8.75
N CYS A 181 -5.16 -12.79 -10.02
CA CYS A 181 -4.21 -11.93 -10.70
C CYS A 181 -4.97 -11.15 -11.78
N LEU A 182 -5.07 -9.85 -11.60
CA LEU A 182 -5.72 -8.91 -12.51
C LEU A 182 -4.65 -8.31 -13.44
N ARG A 183 -4.98 -8.16 -14.72
CA ARG A 183 -4.12 -7.52 -15.72
C ARG A 183 -4.89 -6.40 -16.40
N TYR A 184 -4.33 -5.19 -16.36
CA TYR A 184 -4.95 -3.99 -16.93
C TYR A 184 -3.88 -3.01 -17.38
N VAL A 185 -4.29 -1.85 -17.90
CA VAL A 185 -3.40 -0.75 -18.29
C VAL A 185 -3.87 0.52 -17.60
N GLU A 186 -2.99 1.50 -17.46
CA GLU A 186 -3.28 2.77 -16.77
C GLU A 186 -4.49 3.51 -17.35
N THR A 187 -4.80 3.36 -18.64
CA THR A 187 -5.90 4.08 -19.30
C THR A 187 -7.30 3.65 -18.89
N ILE A 188 -7.45 2.74 -17.92
CA ILE A 188 -8.76 2.42 -17.34
C ILE A 188 -9.21 3.46 -16.31
N PHE A 189 -8.27 4.25 -15.78
CA PHE A 189 -8.49 5.37 -14.85
C PHE A 189 -8.82 6.66 -15.61
#